data_AF-U2PW72-F1
#
_entry.id   AF-U2PW72-F1
#
_cell.length_a   1.000
_cell.length_b   1.000
_cell.length_c   1.000
_cell.angle_alpha   90.00
_cell.angle_beta   90.00
_cell.angle_gamma   90.00
#
_symmetry.space_group_name_H-M   'P 1'
#
loop_
_entity.id
_entity.type
_entity.pdbx_description
1 polymer ?
#
loop_
_entity_poly.entity_id
_entity_poly.type
_entity_poly.pdbx_seq_one_letter_code
_entity_poly.pdbx_strand_id
1 'polypeptide(L)' 'MIEILVTIVLVILSGYIIYRNIKKSSKGECNCSDCDTHCPKYDDKIKIKK' A
#
# COMPACT_ATOMS: atom_id res chain seq x y z
N MET A 1 10.49 -32.57 -7.13
CA MET A 1 9.51 -31.80 -7.95
C MET A 1 8.54 -30.96 -7.11
N ILE A 2 8.22 -31.30 -5.86
CA ILE A 2 7.37 -30.48 -4.97
C ILE A 2 8.10 -29.22 -4.45
N GLU A 3 9.40 -29.30 -4.18
CA GLU A 3 10.19 -28.14 -3.72
C GLU A 3 10.14 -26.94 -4.68
N ILE A 4 10.23 -27.21 -5.98
CA ILE A 4 10.16 -26.17 -7.03
C ILE A 4 8.75 -25.54 -7.06
N LEU A 5 7.72 -26.35 -6.85
CA LEU A 5 6.33 -25.89 -6.81
C LEU A 5 6.09 -24.96 -5.62
N VAL A 6 6.57 -25.33 -4.43
CA VAL A 6 6.43 -24.52 -3.21
C VAL A 6 7.18 -23.20 -3.33
N THR A 7 8.41 -23.22 -3.87
CA THR A 7 9.21 -22.00 -4.06
C THR A 7 8.56 -21.05 -5.06
N ILE A 8 8.03 -21.53 -6.19
CA ILE A 8 7.30 -20.70 -7.16
C ILE A 8 6.09 -20.03 -6.50
N VAL A 9 5.31 -20.78 -5.71
CA VAL A 9 4.13 -20.24 -5.02
C VAL A 9 4.51 -19.12 -4.05
N LEU A 10 5.57 -19.29 -3.26
CA LEU A 10 6.03 -18.26 -2.33
C LEU A 10 6.52 -16.99 -3.04
N VAL A 11 7.26 -17.15 -4.15
CA VAL A 11 7.75 -16.01 -4.95
C VAL A 11 6.58 -15.23 -5.55
N ILE A 12 5.58 -15.92 -6.10
CA ILE A 12 4.39 -15.26 -6.67
C ILE A 12 3.58 -14.55 -5.58
N LEU A 13 3.33 -15.20 -4.44
CA LEU A 13 2.57 -14.60 -3.35
C LEU A 13 3.27 -13.37 -2.76
N SER A 14 4.56 -13.46 -2.48
CA SER A 14 5.35 -12.33 -1.96
C SER A 14 5.39 -11.18 -2.96
N GLY A 15 5.66 -11.46 -4.24
CA GLY A 15 5.61 -10.46 -5.32
C GLY A 15 4.23 -9.80 -5.45
N TYR A 16 3.14 -10.57 -5.37
CA TYR A 16 1.78 -10.06 -5.43
C TYR A 16 1.45 -9.13 -4.26
N ILE A 17 1.83 -9.50 -3.03
CA ILE A 17 1.61 -8.68 -1.82
C ILE A 17 2.35 -7.35 -1.95
N ILE A 18 3.63 -7.39 -2.34
CA ILE A 18 4.46 -6.21 -2.53
C ILE A 18 3.89 -5.31 -3.62
N TYR A 19 3.56 -5.85 -4.79
CA TYR A 19 2.95 -5.10 -5.89
C TYR A 19 1.63 -4.46 -5.49
N ARG A 20 0.76 -5.21 -4.78
CA ARG A 20 -0.53 -4.70 -4.31
C ARG A 20 -0.35 -3.56 -3.31
N ASN A 21 0.60 -3.67 -2.39
CA ASN A 21 0.89 -2.64 -1.40
C ASN A 21 1.50 -1.39 -2.04
N ILE A 22 2.46 -1.53 -2.96
CA ILE A 22 3.03 -0.40 -3.71
C ILE A 22 1.95 0.27 -4.54
N LYS A 23 1.08 -0.49 -5.21
CA LYS A 23 -0.04 0.07 -6.00
C LYS A 23 -1.05 0.82 -5.13
N LYS A 24 -1.38 0.32 -3.93
CA LYS A 24 -2.22 1.03 -2.96
C LYS A 24 -1.56 2.30 -2.43
N SER A 25 -0.26 2.22 -2.12
CA SER A 25 0.55 3.36 -1.68
C SER A 25 0.63 4.44 -2.77
N SER A 26 0.82 4.04 -4.03
CA SER A 26 0.89 4.95 -5.19
C SER A 26 -0.46 5.60 -5.51
N LYS A 27 -1.58 4.93 -5.20
CA LYS A 27 -2.93 5.53 -5.27
C LYS A 27 -3.25 6.48 -4.11
N GLY A 28 -2.30 6.69 -3.19
CA GLY A 28 -2.44 7.62 -2.07
C GLY A 28 -3.43 7.14 -1.01
N GLU A 29 -3.68 5.83 -0.91
CA GLU A 29 -4.42 5.23 0.21
C GLU A 29 -3.49 5.16 1.44
N CYS A 30 -3.32 6.30 2.13
CA CYS A 30 -2.66 6.36 3.43
C CYS A 30 -3.53 5.57 4.42
N ASN A 31 -3.07 4.40 4.88
CA ASN A 31 -3.70 3.67 6.00
C ASN A 31 -3.23 4.30 7.32
N CYS A 32 -3.45 5.60 7.42
CA CYS A 32 -3.03 6.43 8.52
C CYS A 32 -4.23 6.45 9.47
N SER A 33 -4.24 5.50 10.43
CA SER A 33 -5.29 5.42 11.47
C SER A 33 -5.36 6.70 12.30
N ASP A 34 -4.26 7.47 12.32
CA ASP A 34 -4.19 8.84 12.76
C ASP A 34 -3.35 9.58 11.71
N CYS A 35 -3.98 10.43 10.90
CA CYS A 35 -3.28 11.24 9.92
C CYS A 35 -2.63 12.41 10.67
N ASP A 36 -1.39 12.21 11.09
CA ASP A 36 -0.54 13.29 11.59
C ASP A 36 -0.41 14.39 10.51
N THR A 37 -0.35 15.65 10.96
CA THR A 37 -0.41 16.88 10.15
C THR A 37 0.68 17.00 9.07
N HIS A 38 1.65 16.10 9.03
CA HIS A 38 2.73 16.06 8.05
C HIS A 38 2.43 15.21 6.79
N CYS A 39 1.21 14.70 6.62
CA CYS A 39 0.82 13.97 5.42
C CYS A 39 0.50 14.91 4.24
N PRO A 40 1.11 14.73 3.04
CA PRO A 40 0.92 15.62 1.88
C PRO A 40 -0.49 15.58 1.27
N LYS A 41 -1.40 14.75 1.80
CA LYS A 41 -2.81 14.65 1.41
C LYS A 41 -3.77 15.42 2.34
N TYR A 42 -3.23 16.15 3.32
CA TYR A 42 -4.01 16.91 4.30
C TYR A 42 -4.52 18.26 3.76
N ASP A 43 -3.88 18.79 2.70
CA ASP A 43 -4.18 20.13 2.17
C ASP A 43 -5.57 20.24 1.52
N ASP A 44 -6.09 19.16 0.93
CA ASP A 44 -7.41 19.16 0.27
C ASP A 44 -8.60 19.13 1.24
N LYS A 45 -8.40 18.71 2.51
CA LYS A 45 -9.50 18.61 3.49
C LYS A 45 -9.70 19.87 4.32
N ILE A 46 -8.68 20.72 4.43
CA ILE A 46 -8.80 22.02 5.12
C ILE A 46 -9.54 23.05 4.27
N LYS A 47 -9.47 22.96 2.93
CA LYS A 47 -10.16 23.92 2.04
C LYS A 47 -11.68 23.76 1.97
N ILE A 48 -12.25 22.67 2.50
CA ILE A 48 -13.72 22.49 2.57
C ILE A 48 -14.29 23.00 3.91
N LYS A 49 -13.44 23.27 4.91
CA LYS A 49 -13.87 23.75 6.24
C LYS A 49 -13.54 25.21 6.54
N LYS A 50 -13.06 26.01 5.57
CA LYS A 50 -12.85 27.45 5.75
C LYS A 50 -13.72 28.26 4.80
#